data_AF-A0A2M7SVI9-F1
#
_entry.id   AF-A0A2M7SVI9-F1
#
_cell.length_a   1.000
_cell.length_b   1.000
_cell.length_c   1.000
_cell.angle_alpha   90.00
_cell.angle_beta   90.00
_cell.angle_gamma   90.00
#
_symmetry.space_group_name_H-M   'P 1'
#
loop_
_entity.id
_entity.type
_entity.pdbx_description
1 polymer ?
#
loop_
_entity_poly.entity_id
_entity_poly.type
_entity_poly.pdbx_seq_one_letter_code
_entity_poly.pdbx_strand_id
1 'polypeptide(L)'
;MADCYEPNQLSISLNAPDYTLPLDLNEVTNFEEVESTFYLTESQRQLLQENGFVIIPWYGDDIVQTYKTLKEQEIPIFVTSDTLLHLYHIQFNEILKRLEEEEFFDELIDMSLAMMGRSVEDYQSFGGGDLREVARRNVAYFAVALSLLQTPTEGYDEEAIRQEIEQWNKDHPWDKKEFKPLKKVEFSVPSYVLAEVNEEIENIEAHQGFKPSAIFNSQKDCQCDLAGCYCEDYSQYVPRGHYTRSEALKRYFKAMMWYGRMAFLLKGGDDALVSEKDARIATIQASLISAELPSVLLPAGQGNLTTCWDTWSRIYSVTSFFVGTADDLTPYEYLNAMEKVLGTEFNATQLAGDEILLNLEAELAQMRNPQIYGGSGVCVIEPPVTKEKLYECLAKTKGLRFMGQRFVPDSYMFQNLVFPAVGMYVGEDEPFTKGMTALGPSRCFP
;
A
#
# COMPACT_ATOMS: atom_id res chain seq x y z
N MET A 1 15.98 6.52 19.28
CA MET A 1 16.43 5.14 18.97
C MET A 1 17.95 4.97 19.04
N ALA A 2 18.77 5.99 18.77
CA ALA A 2 20.23 5.90 18.92
C ALA A 2 20.71 5.69 20.37
N ASP A 3 19.92 6.08 21.38
CA ASP A 3 20.29 5.95 22.81
C ASP A 3 20.07 4.54 23.40
N CYS A 4 19.53 3.59 22.62
CA CYS A 4 19.20 2.25 23.09
C CYS A 4 20.09 1.14 22.52
N TYR A 5 21.08 1.50 21.71
CA TYR A 5 21.99 0.54 21.07
C TYR A 5 23.43 1.07 21.19
N GLU A 6 24.20 0.47 22.09
CA GLU A 6 25.66 0.61 22.08
C GLU A 6 26.25 -0.53 21.26
N PRO A 7 26.80 -0.27 20.06
CA PRO A 7 27.50 -1.30 19.30
C PRO A 7 28.75 -1.71 20.09
N ASN A 8 28.74 -2.93 20.62
CA ASN A 8 29.97 -3.54 21.13
C ASN A 8 30.97 -3.64 19.98
N GLN A 9 32.12 -2.97 20.10
CA GLN A 9 33.21 -3.10 19.14
C GLN A 9 33.76 -4.53 19.20
N LEU A 10 33.30 -5.37 18.28
CA LEU A 10 33.82 -6.71 18.07
C LEU A 10 35.17 -6.58 17.35
N SER A 11 36.28 -6.73 18.07
CA SER A 11 37.61 -6.77 17.48
C SER A 11 38.00 -8.22 17.20
N ILE A 12 37.81 -8.66 15.95
CA ILE A 12 38.23 -9.98 15.47
C ILE A 12 39.43 -9.78 14.54
N SER A 13 40.55 -10.46 14.85
CA SER A 13 41.64 -10.61 13.89
C SER A 13 41.30 -11.76 12.96
N LEU A 14 40.92 -11.46 11.72
CA LEU A 14 40.69 -12.47 10.69
C LEU A 14 42.01 -13.21 10.43
N ASN A 15 42.00 -14.53 10.50
CA ASN A 15 43.17 -15.39 10.29
C ASN A 15 42.80 -16.62 9.46
N ALA A 16 41.98 -16.41 8.42
CA ALA A 16 41.70 -17.43 7.43
C ALA A 16 42.91 -17.53 6.47
N PRO A 17 43.34 -18.74 6.08
CA PRO A 17 44.34 -18.91 5.03
C PRO A 17 43.86 -18.28 3.72
N ASP A 18 44.66 -17.38 3.14
CA ASP A 18 44.37 -16.81 1.82
C ASP A 18 44.75 -17.79 0.70
N TYR A 19 44.06 -17.66 -0.44
CA TYR A 19 44.36 -18.35 -1.69
C TYR A 19 44.40 -17.34 -2.84
N THR A 20 45.11 -17.68 -3.91
CA THR A 20 45.24 -16.82 -5.10
C THR A 20 44.29 -17.28 -6.21
N LEU A 21 43.66 -16.34 -6.90
CA LEU A 21 42.85 -16.61 -8.08
C LEU A 21 43.68 -16.52 -9.37
N PRO A 22 43.36 -17.31 -10.42
CA PRO A 22 42.34 -18.37 -10.45
C PRO A 22 42.74 -19.60 -9.61
N LEU A 23 41.75 -20.30 -9.05
CA LEU A 23 41.97 -21.52 -8.27
C LEU A 23 42.53 -22.65 -9.15
N ASP A 24 43.56 -23.34 -8.67
CA ASP A 24 43.90 -24.67 -9.16
C ASP A 24 42.99 -25.71 -8.49
N LEU A 25 41.99 -26.20 -9.23
CA LEU A 25 41.04 -27.19 -8.71
C LEU A 25 41.71 -28.51 -8.31
N ASN A 26 42.93 -28.79 -8.80
CA ASN A 26 43.68 -29.98 -8.38
C ASN A 26 44.28 -29.83 -6.98
N GLU A 27 44.45 -28.61 -6.48
CA GLU A 27 44.90 -28.32 -5.11
C GLU A 27 43.73 -28.30 -4.11
N VAL A 28 42.48 -28.36 -4.59
CA VAL A 28 41.27 -28.37 -3.74
C VAL A 28 40.98 -29.80 -3.28
N THR A 29 41.21 -30.05 -2.00
CA THR A 29 41.17 -31.40 -1.38
C THR A 29 39.90 -32.21 -1.66
N ASN A 30 38.73 -31.57 -1.74
CA ASN A 30 37.42 -32.22 -1.88
C ASN A 30 36.68 -31.88 -3.18
N PHE A 31 37.40 -31.46 -4.24
CA PHE A 31 36.77 -30.99 -5.46
C PHE A 31 35.91 -32.06 -6.16
N GLU A 32 36.39 -33.30 -6.29
CA GLU A 32 35.64 -34.39 -6.95
C GLU A 32 34.30 -34.69 -6.25
N GLU A 33 34.27 -34.61 -4.91
CA GLU A 33 33.06 -34.80 -4.10
C GLU A 33 32.08 -33.64 -4.30
N VAL A 34 32.56 -32.39 -4.29
CA VAL A 34 31.73 -31.21 -4.54
C VAL A 34 31.14 -31.24 -5.95
N GLU A 35 31.96 -31.55 -6.95
CA GLU A 35 31.53 -31.61 -8.34
C GLU A 35 30.46 -32.68 -8.57
N SER A 36 30.64 -33.87 -8.02
CA SER A 36 29.66 -34.96 -8.14
C SER A 36 28.38 -34.71 -7.36
N THR A 37 28.47 -34.05 -6.19
CA THR A 37 27.31 -33.74 -5.35
C THR A 37 26.41 -32.68 -5.96
N PHE A 38 27.02 -31.61 -6.51
CA PHE A 38 26.27 -30.48 -7.08
C PHE A 38 26.10 -30.53 -8.59
N TYR A 39 26.64 -31.55 -9.27
CA TYR A 39 26.59 -31.72 -10.72
C TYR A 39 27.04 -30.47 -11.48
N LEU A 40 28.22 -29.94 -11.12
CA LEU A 40 28.73 -28.70 -11.69
C LEU A 40 28.87 -28.81 -13.22
N THR A 41 28.28 -27.87 -13.93
CA THR A 41 28.49 -27.72 -15.38
C THR A 41 29.88 -27.16 -15.68
N GLU A 42 30.35 -27.32 -16.91
CA GLU A 42 31.67 -26.79 -17.31
C GLU A 42 31.77 -25.26 -17.12
N SER A 43 30.68 -24.54 -17.38
CA SER A 43 30.63 -23.09 -17.13
C SER A 43 30.70 -22.75 -15.64
N GLN A 44 30.02 -23.51 -14.78
CA GLN A 44 30.10 -23.34 -13.33
C GLN A 44 31.49 -23.68 -12.78
N ARG A 45 32.15 -24.70 -13.35
CA ARG A 45 33.53 -25.05 -13.02
C ARG A 45 34.49 -23.92 -13.38
N GLN A 46 34.34 -23.33 -14.57
CA GLN A 46 35.14 -22.18 -14.99
C GLN A 46 34.91 -20.97 -14.08
N LEU A 47 33.66 -20.67 -13.71
CA LEU A 47 33.35 -19.59 -12.77
C LEU A 47 33.97 -19.83 -11.38
N LEU A 48 33.98 -21.07 -10.90
CA LEU A 48 34.63 -21.44 -9.64
C LEU A 48 36.14 -21.23 -9.70
N GLN A 49 36.79 -21.61 -10.81
CA GLN A 49 38.21 -21.35 -11.03
C GLN A 49 38.53 -19.87 -11.02
N GLU A 50 37.79 -19.08 -11.79
CA GLU A 50 38.06 -17.65 -11.96
C GLU A 50 37.76 -16.84 -10.70
N ASN A 51 36.64 -17.12 -10.03
CA ASN A 51 36.13 -16.26 -8.94
C ASN A 51 36.37 -16.83 -7.54
N GLY A 52 36.73 -18.11 -7.41
CA GLY A 52 36.82 -18.80 -6.12
C GLY A 52 35.47 -19.21 -5.54
N PHE A 53 34.37 -18.88 -6.20
CA PHE A 53 33.01 -19.29 -5.85
C PHE A 53 32.15 -19.43 -7.10
N VAL A 54 31.06 -20.17 -6.98
CA VAL A 54 30.04 -20.30 -8.03
C VAL A 54 28.65 -20.28 -7.42
N ILE A 55 27.69 -19.68 -8.12
CA ILE A 55 26.27 -19.66 -7.72
C ILE A 55 25.56 -20.79 -8.45
N ILE A 56 24.89 -21.65 -7.68
CA ILE A 56 24.15 -22.80 -8.21
C ILE A 56 22.67 -22.55 -7.96
N PRO A 57 21.82 -22.56 -9.01
CA PRO A 57 20.38 -22.42 -8.83
C PRO A 57 19.83 -23.54 -7.95
N TRP A 58 19.12 -23.17 -6.89
CA TRP A 58 18.40 -24.12 -6.04
C TRP A 58 16.94 -24.23 -6.49
N TYR A 59 16.31 -25.39 -6.25
CA TYR A 59 14.89 -25.59 -6.54
C TYR A 59 14.03 -25.23 -5.32
N GLY A 60 13.10 -24.30 -5.50
CA GLY A 60 12.14 -23.90 -4.46
C GLY A 60 12.52 -22.62 -3.72
N ASP A 61 11.60 -22.19 -2.86
CA ASP A 61 11.60 -20.91 -2.14
C ASP A 61 11.74 -21.07 -0.61
N ASP A 62 11.93 -22.31 -0.13
CA ASP A 62 12.10 -22.62 1.28
C ASP A 62 13.58 -22.72 1.69
N ILE A 63 14.05 -21.69 2.38
CA ILE A 63 15.42 -21.65 2.90
C ILE A 63 15.67 -22.76 3.94
N VAL A 64 14.63 -23.17 4.70
CA VAL A 64 14.75 -24.23 5.72
C VAL A 64 15.03 -25.56 5.06
N GLN A 65 14.34 -25.85 3.95
CA GLN A 65 14.56 -27.07 3.18
C GLN A 65 16.01 -27.14 2.66
N THR A 66 16.56 -26.02 2.20
CA THR A 66 17.96 -25.94 1.73
C THR A 66 18.93 -26.33 2.85
N TYR A 67 18.83 -25.70 4.02
CA TYR A 67 19.69 -26.02 5.17
C TYR A 67 19.53 -27.46 5.65
N LYS A 68 18.30 -27.99 5.62
CA LYS A 68 18.01 -29.38 5.98
C LYS A 68 18.68 -30.35 5.02
N THR A 69 18.58 -30.12 3.72
CA THR A 69 19.20 -30.98 2.70
C THR A 69 20.72 -30.94 2.79
N LEU A 70 21.34 -29.76 2.95
CA LEU A 70 22.79 -29.65 3.16
C LEU A 70 23.23 -30.44 4.40
N LYS A 71 22.46 -30.37 5.50
CA LYS A 71 22.73 -31.13 6.72
C LYS A 71 22.62 -32.64 6.51
N GLU A 72 21.57 -33.09 5.84
CA GLU A 72 21.33 -34.52 5.55
C GLU A 72 22.38 -35.11 4.62
N GLN A 73 22.95 -34.28 3.73
CA GLN A 73 24.04 -34.65 2.83
C GLN A 73 25.43 -34.46 3.45
N GLU A 74 25.52 -34.10 4.74
CA GLU A 74 26.77 -33.82 5.45
C GLU A 74 27.64 -32.71 4.82
N ILE A 75 27.02 -31.83 4.03
CA ILE A 75 27.69 -30.70 3.38
C ILE A 75 27.89 -29.59 4.43
N PRO A 76 29.11 -29.01 4.55
CA PRO A 76 29.37 -27.90 5.46
C PRO A 76 28.42 -26.73 5.22
N ILE A 77 27.71 -26.32 6.27
CA ILE A 77 26.75 -25.22 6.22
C ILE A 77 27.43 -23.92 6.61
N PHE A 78 27.38 -22.94 5.72
CA PHE A 78 27.69 -21.55 6.05
C PHE A 78 26.40 -20.80 6.38
N VAL A 79 26.25 -20.39 7.64
CA VAL A 79 25.10 -19.61 8.09
C VAL A 79 25.40 -18.13 7.89
N THR A 80 24.65 -17.48 7.01
CA THR A 80 24.75 -16.05 6.74
C THR A 80 23.77 -15.27 7.63
N SER A 81 23.86 -13.94 7.59
CA SER A 81 22.83 -13.06 8.15
C SER A 81 21.44 -13.32 7.56
N ASP A 82 21.36 -13.91 6.36
CA ASP A 82 20.10 -14.11 5.65
C ASP A 82 19.15 -15.04 6.39
N THR A 83 19.67 -16.01 7.15
CA THR A 83 18.82 -16.87 8.00
C THR A 83 18.10 -16.04 9.07
N LEU A 84 18.82 -15.13 9.74
CA LEU A 84 18.24 -14.25 10.74
C LEU A 84 17.28 -13.23 10.11
N LEU A 85 17.66 -12.66 8.96
CA LEU A 85 16.80 -11.72 8.22
C LEU A 85 15.52 -12.40 7.71
N HIS A 86 15.61 -13.65 7.24
CA HIS A 86 14.45 -14.43 6.81
C HIS A 86 13.49 -14.73 7.96
N LEU A 87 14.01 -15.16 9.11
CA LEU A 87 13.20 -15.39 10.31
C LEU A 87 12.53 -14.08 10.78
N TYR A 88 13.28 -12.98 10.76
CA TYR A 88 12.73 -11.66 11.05
C TYR A 88 11.61 -11.28 10.07
N HIS A 89 11.81 -11.49 8.77
CA HIS A 89 10.79 -11.24 7.75
C HIS A 89 9.52 -12.08 7.96
N ILE A 90 9.64 -13.38 8.28
CA ILE A 90 8.49 -14.23 8.62
C ILE A 90 7.77 -13.67 9.84
N GLN A 91 8.50 -13.39 10.92
CA GLN A 91 7.91 -12.88 12.16
C GLN A 91 7.20 -11.55 11.92
N PHE A 92 7.84 -10.64 11.18
CA PHE A 92 7.27 -9.35 10.80
C PHE A 92 5.96 -9.52 10.03
N ASN A 93 5.96 -10.37 8.99
CA ASN A 93 4.79 -10.61 8.15
C ASN A 93 3.65 -11.24 8.96
N GLU A 94 3.96 -12.22 9.81
CA GLU A 94 2.97 -12.88 10.67
C GLU A 94 2.36 -11.93 11.72
N ILE A 95 3.16 -11.03 12.30
CA ILE A 95 2.65 -10.00 13.22
C ILE A 95 1.72 -9.04 12.48
N LEU A 96 2.16 -8.49 11.33
CA LEU A 96 1.36 -7.54 10.56
C LEU A 96 0.03 -8.16 10.12
N LYS A 97 0.08 -9.37 9.55
CA LYS A 97 -1.10 -10.13 9.15
C LYS A 97 -2.10 -10.27 10.30
N ARG A 98 -1.62 -10.67 11.49
CA ARG A 98 -2.50 -10.85 12.67
C ARG A 98 -3.08 -9.53 13.15
N LEU A 99 -2.33 -8.43 13.11
CA LEU A 99 -2.86 -7.10 13.45
C LEU A 99 -3.96 -6.69 12.47
N GLU A 100 -3.73 -6.84 11.17
CA GLU A 100 -4.70 -6.49 10.12
C GLU A 100 -5.99 -7.32 10.25
N GLU A 101 -5.85 -8.62 10.49
CA GLU A 101 -6.96 -9.57 10.57
C GLU A 101 -7.70 -9.55 11.91
N GLU A 102 -6.99 -9.58 13.04
CA GLU A 102 -7.57 -9.78 14.36
C GLU A 102 -7.91 -8.47 15.08
N GLU A 103 -7.22 -7.36 14.76
CA GLU A 103 -7.37 -6.09 15.47
C GLU A 103 -7.96 -4.99 14.57
N PHE A 104 -7.41 -4.76 13.38
CA PHE A 104 -7.76 -3.60 12.57
C PHE A 104 -8.99 -3.82 11.69
N PHE A 105 -9.34 -5.05 11.34
CA PHE A 105 -10.50 -5.32 10.48
C PHE A 105 -11.80 -4.76 11.07
N ASP A 106 -12.09 -5.10 12.33
CA ASP A 106 -13.29 -4.66 13.03
C ASP A 106 -13.27 -3.15 13.31
N GLU A 107 -12.11 -2.60 13.65
CA GLU A 107 -11.91 -1.16 13.87
C GLU A 107 -12.15 -0.35 12.58
N LEU A 108 -11.71 -0.88 11.44
CA LEU A 108 -11.90 -0.25 10.14
C LEU A 108 -13.38 -0.24 9.76
N ILE A 109 -14.14 -1.28 10.09
CA ILE A 109 -15.60 -1.32 9.91
C ILE A 109 -16.27 -0.24 10.76
N ASP A 110 -15.96 -0.19 12.06
CA ASP A 110 -16.61 0.75 12.99
C ASP A 110 -16.32 2.21 12.63
N MET A 111 -15.07 2.53 12.30
CA MET A 111 -14.68 3.86 11.86
C MET A 111 -15.37 4.24 10.55
N SER A 112 -15.40 3.33 9.56
CA SER A 112 -16.05 3.60 8.27
C SER A 112 -17.56 3.84 8.44
N LEU A 113 -18.22 3.06 9.29
CA LEU A 113 -19.63 3.22 9.62
C LEU A 113 -19.91 4.55 10.33
N ALA A 114 -19.11 4.89 11.35
CA ALA A 114 -19.28 6.13 12.10
C ALA A 114 -19.07 7.37 11.22
N MET A 115 -18.01 7.37 10.39
CA MET A 115 -17.71 8.48 9.47
C MET A 115 -18.73 8.58 8.33
N MET A 116 -19.25 7.45 7.83
CA MET A 116 -20.37 7.45 6.89
C MET A 116 -21.62 8.08 7.53
N GLY A 117 -21.95 7.68 8.76
CA GLY A 117 -23.06 8.25 9.53
C GLY A 117 -22.93 9.75 9.71
N ARG A 118 -21.75 10.23 10.10
CA ARG A 118 -21.52 11.67 10.24
C ARG A 118 -21.63 12.43 8.92
N SER A 119 -21.12 11.85 7.83
CA SER A 119 -21.23 12.45 6.49
C SER A 119 -22.70 12.55 6.04
N VAL A 120 -23.55 11.59 6.44
CA VAL A 120 -25.01 11.65 6.19
C VAL A 120 -25.65 12.80 6.97
N GLU A 121 -25.26 13.02 8.23
CA GLU A 121 -25.74 14.14 9.04
C GLU A 121 -25.34 15.49 8.44
N ASP A 122 -24.10 15.61 7.97
CA ASP A 122 -23.61 16.80 7.27
C ASP A 122 -24.41 17.06 5.98
N TYR A 123 -24.66 16.01 5.18
CA TYR A 123 -25.46 16.12 3.95
C TYR A 123 -26.89 16.61 4.21
N GLN A 124 -27.50 16.18 5.32
CA GLN A 124 -28.84 16.61 5.73
C GLN A 124 -28.85 18.04 6.28
N SER A 125 -27.76 18.44 6.95
CA SER A 125 -27.66 19.74 7.63
C SER A 125 -27.29 20.88 6.68
N PHE A 126 -26.53 20.61 5.62
CA PHE A 126 -26.15 21.65 4.65
C PHE A 126 -27.31 22.01 3.70
N GLY A 127 -27.64 23.30 3.65
CA GLY A 127 -28.79 23.84 2.89
C GLY A 127 -28.69 23.76 1.36
N GLY A 128 -27.61 23.24 0.79
CA GLY A 128 -27.36 23.12 -0.67
C GLY A 128 -25.96 23.57 -1.09
N GLY A 129 -25.70 23.55 -2.41
CA GLY A 129 -24.43 24.01 -3.00
C GLY A 129 -23.26 23.05 -2.77
N ASP A 130 -22.03 23.58 -2.85
CA ASP A 130 -20.80 22.80 -2.80
C ASP A 130 -20.65 21.97 -1.53
N LEU A 131 -21.01 22.50 -0.35
CA LEU A 131 -20.91 21.75 0.91
C LEU A 131 -21.81 20.51 0.93
N ARG A 132 -22.99 20.60 0.33
CA ARG A 132 -23.90 19.46 0.23
C ARG A 132 -23.36 18.41 -0.75
N GLU A 133 -22.74 18.84 -1.85
CA GLU A 133 -22.05 17.94 -2.78
C GLU A 133 -20.83 17.28 -2.13
N VAL A 134 -20.05 18.03 -1.36
CA VAL A 134 -18.91 17.53 -0.57
C VAL A 134 -19.37 16.44 0.40
N ALA A 135 -20.38 16.73 1.24
CA ALA A 135 -20.89 15.77 2.20
C ALA A 135 -21.44 14.52 1.49
N ARG A 136 -22.13 14.69 0.36
CA ARG A 136 -22.61 13.59 -0.49
C ARG A 136 -21.46 12.67 -0.94
N ARG A 137 -20.36 13.23 -1.46
CA ARG A 137 -19.19 12.44 -1.87
C ARG A 137 -18.49 11.76 -0.69
N ASN A 138 -18.43 12.40 0.48
CA ASN A 138 -17.94 11.75 1.69
C ASN A 138 -18.82 10.57 2.11
N VAL A 139 -20.16 10.66 2.01
CA VAL A 139 -21.05 9.51 2.23
C VAL A 139 -20.67 8.36 1.29
N ALA A 140 -20.53 8.66 -0.01
CA ALA A 140 -20.17 7.65 -1.01
C ALA A 140 -18.80 7.03 -0.73
N TYR A 141 -17.80 7.84 -0.39
CA TYR A 141 -16.43 7.43 -0.08
C TYR A 141 -16.36 6.39 1.05
N PHE A 142 -17.03 6.65 2.17
CA PHE A 142 -17.08 5.70 3.29
C PHE A 142 -18.02 4.52 3.01
N ALA A 143 -19.09 4.71 2.22
CA ALA A 143 -19.98 3.64 1.81
C ALA A 143 -19.29 2.60 0.92
N VAL A 144 -18.39 3.00 0.01
CA VAL A 144 -17.57 2.08 -0.78
C VAL A 144 -16.72 1.21 0.13
N ALA A 145 -15.94 1.82 1.03
CA ALA A 145 -15.09 1.07 1.96
C ALA A 145 -15.88 0.10 2.84
N LEU A 146 -17.01 0.55 3.40
CA LEU A 146 -17.87 -0.29 4.23
C LEU A 146 -18.49 -1.45 3.42
N SER A 147 -18.86 -1.20 2.17
CA SER A 147 -19.35 -2.24 1.26
C SER A 147 -18.28 -3.29 0.95
N LEU A 148 -17.02 -2.89 0.74
CA LEU A 148 -15.90 -3.82 0.55
C LEU A 148 -15.63 -4.68 1.79
N LEU A 149 -15.77 -4.11 3.00
CA LEU A 149 -15.57 -4.84 4.26
C LEU A 149 -16.71 -5.81 4.56
N GLN A 150 -17.94 -5.48 4.18
CA GLN A 150 -19.13 -6.25 4.52
C GLN A 150 -19.55 -7.25 3.43
N THR A 151 -19.07 -7.10 2.20
CA THR A 151 -19.39 -8.00 1.09
C THR A 151 -18.41 -9.18 1.03
N PRO A 152 -18.90 -10.42 1.04
CA PRO A 152 -18.05 -11.58 0.81
C PRO A 152 -17.37 -11.58 -0.55
N THR A 153 -16.11 -12.01 -0.57
CA THR A 153 -15.37 -12.22 -1.81
C THR A 153 -15.90 -13.43 -2.57
N GLU A 154 -15.71 -13.42 -3.89
CA GLU A 154 -16.12 -14.54 -4.73
C GLU A 154 -15.48 -15.85 -4.26
N GLY A 155 -16.31 -16.89 -4.12
CA GLY A 155 -15.89 -18.21 -3.64
C GLY A 155 -15.80 -18.35 -2.11
N TYR A 156 -16.12 -17.32 -1.33
CA TYR A 156 -16.22 -17.45 0.13
C TYR A 156 -17.47 -18.26 0.53
N ASP A 157 -17.25 -19.39 1.21
CA ASP A 157 -18.29 -20.21 1.81
C ASP A 157 -17.97 -20.42 3.30
N GLU A 158 -18.73 -19.74 4.16
CA GLU A 158 -18.56 -19.80 5.61
C GLU A 158 -18.80 -21.22 6.15
N GLU A 159 -19.75 -21.95 5.60
CA GLU A 159 -20.12 -23.28 6.06
C GLU A 159 -19.05 -24.31 5.67
N ALA A 160 -18.51 -24.20 4.46
CA ALA A 160 -17.38 -25.03 4.03
C ALA A 160 -16.15 -24.83 4.94
N ILE A 161 -15.83 -23.59 5.31
CA ILE A 161 -14.70 -23.29 6.21
C ILE A 161 -14.95 -23.88 7.61
N ARG A 162 -16.18 -23.76 8.14
CA ARG A 162 -16.54 -24.38 9.42
C ARG A 162 -16.33 -25.88 9.40
N GLN A 163 -16.77 -26.55 8.33
CA GLN A 163 -16.59 -27.99 8.15
C GLN A 163 -15.11 -28.38 8.03
N GLU A 164 -14.29 -27.59 7.32
CA GLU A 164 -12.85 -27.80 7.22
C GLU A 164 -12.16 -27.70 8.59
N ILE A 165 -12.50 -26.69 9.39
CA ILE A 165 -11.96 -26.51 10.74
C ILE A 165 -12.39 -27.65 11.67
N GLU A 166 -13.65 -28.07 11.61
CA GLU A 166 -14.12 -29.22 12.39
C GLU A 166 -13.40 -30.51 12.01
N GLN A 167 -13.14 -30.72 10.72
CA GLN A 167 -12.39 -31.88 10.24
C GLN A 167 -10.92 -31.80 10.68
N TRP A 168 -10.26 -30.65 10.51
CA TRP A 168 -8.90 -30.41 11.00
C TRP A 168 -8.77 -30.73 12.49
N ASN A 169 -9.74 -30.27 13.30
CA ASN A 169 -9.74 -30.48 14.75
C ASN A 169 -9.93 -31.94 15.16
N LYS A 170 -10.57 -32.75 14.31
CA LYS A 170 -10.64 -34.22 14.50
C LYS A 170 -9.30 -34.87 14.18
N ASP A 171 -8.65 -34.44 13.10
CA ASP A 171 -7.39 -35.01 12.62
C ASP A 171 -6.18 -34.56 13.44
N HIS A 172 -6.24 -33.37 14.04
CA HIS A 172 -5.17 -32.75 14.83
C HIS A 172 -5.68 -32.31 16.22
N PRO A 173 -5.99 -33.24 17.13
CA PRO A 173 -6.55 -32.91 18.46
C PRO A 173 -5.65 -31.99 19.31
N TRP A 174 -4.34 -31.97 19.01
CA TRP A 174 -3.30 -31.18 19.67
C TRP A 174 -3.07 -29.79 19.06
N ASP A 175 -3.64 -29.49 17.89
CA ASP A 175 -3.52 -28.20 17.21
C ASP A 175 -4.91 -27.73 16.72
N LYS A 176 -5.75 -27.36 17.69
CA LYS A 176 -7.13 -26.98 17.42
C LYS A 176 -7.21 -25.57 16.85
N LYS A 177 -7.97 -25.43 15.77
CA LYS A 177 -8.36 -24.16 15.16
C LYS A 177 -9.75 -23.76 15.63
N GLU A 178 -9.96 -22.46 15.80
CA GLU A 178 -11.26 -21.88 16.13
C GLU A 178 -11.76 -21.07 14.93
N PHE A 179 -13.02 -21.28 14.54
CA PHE A 179 -13.66 -20.42 13.55
C PHE A 179 -14.13 -19.14 14.23
N LYS A 180 -13.56 -18.00 13.82
CA LYS A 180 -14.01 -16.67 14.25
C LYS A 180 -14.84 -16.05 13.13
N PRO A 181 -16.16 -15.86 13.31
CA PRO A 181 -16.99 -15.20 12.31
C PRO A 181 -16.54 -13.74 12.16
N LEU A 182 -16.52 -13.26 10.91
CA LEU A 182 -16.25 -11.85 10.63
C LEU A 182 -17.38 -10.98 11.16
N LYS A 183 -17.02 -9.82 11.73
CA LYS A 183 -17.99 -8.85 12.22
C LYS A 183 -18.90 -8.37 11.09
N LYS A 184 -20.20 -8.45 11.35
CA LYS A 184 -21.25 -7.94 10.47
C LYS A 184 -21.92 -6.75 11.15
N VAL A 185 -22.09 -5.67 10.40
CA VAL A 185 -22.83 -4.48 10.85
C VAL A 185 -24.00 -4.23 9.92
N GLU A 186 -25.12 -3.79 10.48
CA GLU A 186 -26.25 -3.33 9.67
C GLU A 186 -25.98 -1.91 9.18
N PHE A 187 -25.93 -1.74 7.86
CA PHE A 187 -25.86 -0.43 7.23
C PHE A 187 -26.64 -0.44 5.92
N SER A 188 -26.99 0.74 5.43
CA SER A 188 -27.61 0.90 4.12
C SER A 188 -26.98 2.07 3.38
N VAL A 189 -26.64 1.85 2.12
CA VAL A 189 -26.14 2.91 1.24
C VAL A 189 -27.32 3.80 0.86
N PRO A 190 -27.29 5.11 1.17
CA PRO A 190 -28.39 6.00 0.85
C PRO A 190 -28.67 6.06 -0.66
N SER A 191 -29.94 6.14 -1.03
CA SER A 191 -30.36 6.09 -2.44
C SER A 191 -29.75 7.19 -3.33
N TYR A 192 -29.37 8.33 -2.74
CA TYR A 192 -28.76 9.45 -3.46
C TYR A 192 -27.26 9.26 -3.81
N VAL A 193 -26.60 8.23 -3.26
CA VAL A 193 -25.24 7.80 -3.64
C VAL A 193 -25.16 6.35 -4.12
N LEU A 194 -26.26 5.59 -4.04
CA LEU A 194 -26.26 4.15 -4.33
C LEU A 194 -25.72 3.80 -5.72
N ALA A 195 -26.08 4.58 -6.75
CA ALA A 195 -25.66 4.28 -8.12
C ALA A 195 -24.14 4.40 -8.31
N GLU A 196 -23.53 5.49 -7.84
CA GLU A 196 -22.08 5.70 -7.94
C GLU A 196 -21.29 4.75 -7.03
N VAL A 197 -21.82 4.41 -5.85
CA VAL A 197 -21.19 3.42 -4.96
C VAL A 197 -21.17 2.05 -5.62
N ASN A 198 -22.29 1.63 -6.23
CA ASN A 198 -22.34 0.35 -6.94
C ASN A 198 -21.37 0.35 -8.13
N GLU A 199 -21.29 1.44 -8.89
CA GLU A 199 -20.35 1.56 -10.02
C GLU A 199 -18.89 1.48 -9.58
N GLU A 200 -18.52 2.12 -8.46
CA GLU A 200 -17.18 1.97 -7.87
C GLU A 200 -16.89 0.55 -7.43
N ILE A 201 -17.85 -0.11 -6.77
CA ILE A 201 -17.70 -1.52 -6.36
C ILE A 201 -17.55 -2.44 -7.58
N GLU A 202 -18.35 -2.24 -8.63
CA GLU A 202 -18.23 -2.98 -9.88
C GLU A 202 -16.86 -2.79 -10.53
N ASN A 203 -16.34 -1.56 -10.55
CA ASN A 203 -15.01 -1.28 -11.08
C ASN A 203 -13.91 -1.95 -10.24
N ILE A 204 -14.01 -1.90 -8.91
CA ILE A 204 -13.08 -2.54 -7.98
C ILE A 204 -13.07 -4.06 -8.16
N GLU A 205 -14.24 -4.70 -8.23
CA GLU A 205 -14.35 -6.15 -8.40
C GLU A 205 -13.97 -6.64 -9.81
N ALA A 206 -14.14 -5.80 -10.82
CA ALA A 206 -13.71 -6.12 -12.19
C ALA A 206 -12.19 -6.17 -12.36
N HIS A 207 -11.43 -5.54 -11.45
CA HIS A 207 -9.96 -5.52 -11.45
C HIS A 207 -9.34 -5.07 -12.78
N GLN A 208 -9.98 -4.11 -13.46
CA GLN A 208 -9.52 -3.59 -14.75
C GLN A 208 -8.58 -2.39 -14.54
N GLY A 209 -7.82 -2.00 -15.57
CA GLY A 209 -6.91 -0.85 -15.49
C GLY A 209 -7.62 0.49 -15.27
N PHE A 210 -7.04 1.57 -15.79
CA PHE A 210 -7.57 2.92 -15.59
C PHE A 210 -9.01 3.09 -16.07
N LYS A 211 -9.87 3.59 -15.17
CA LYS A 211 -11.24 4.06 -15.48
C LYS A 211 -11.59 5.32 -14.68
N PRO A 212 -12.51 6.16 -15.19
CA PRO A 212 -13.03 7.29 -14.43
C PRO A 212 -13.71 6.84 -13.14
N SER A 213 -13.44 7.55 -12.04
CA SER A 213 -14.19 7.35 -10.80
C SER A 213 -15.61 7.91 -10.93
N ALA A 214 -16.60 7.15 -10.47
CA ALA A 214 -18.00 7.57 -10.43
C ALA A 214 -18.27 8.63 -9.33
N ILE A 215 -17.42 8.68 -8.31
CA ILE A 215 -17.57 9.58 -7.15
C ILE A 215 -16.74 10.86 -7.30
N PHE A 216 -15.51 10.77 -7.81
CA PHE A 216 -14.53 11.87 -7.77
C PHE A 216 -14.60 12.83 -8.97
N ASN A 217 -15.57 12.63 -9.88
CA ASN A 217 -15.76 13.47 -11.07
C ASN A 217 -17.10 14.22 -11.04
N SER A 218 -17.05 15.54 -11.23
CA SER A 218 -18.26 16.35 -11.42
C SER A 218 -18.91 16.12 -12.80
N GLN A 219 -18.10 15.77 -13.80
CA GLN A 219 -18.54 15.47 -15.16
C GLN A 219 -18.57 13.95 -15.35
N LYS A 220 -19.75 13.38 -15.60
CA LYS A 220 -19.93 11.92 -15.69
C LYS A 220 -19.39 11.28 -16.96
N ASP A 221 -19.24 12.06 -18.03
CA ASP A 221 -18.79 11.57 -19.34
C ASP A 221 -17.29 11.83 -19.58
N CYS A 222 -16.50 12.08 -18.53
CA CYS A 222 -15.07 12.28 -18.67
C CYS A 222 -14.35 10.97 -19.00
N GLN A 223 -13.23 11.05 -19.70
CA GLN A 223 -12.45 9.89 -20.12
C GLN A 223 -11.00 10.05 -19.64
N CYS A 224 -10.31 8.95 -19.36
CA CYS A 224 -8.98 8.97 -18.76
C CYS A 224 -7.87 9.52 -19.66
N ASP A 225 -8.13 9.62 -20.96
CA ASP A 225 -7.29 10.26 -21.96
C ASP A 225 -7.55 11.78 -22.07
N LEU A 226 -8.56 12.30 -21.38
CA LEU A 226 -8.89 13.72 -21.32
C LEU A 226 -8.37 14.35 -20.01
N ALA A 227 -7.86 15.58 -20.13
CA ALA A 227 -7.46 16.38 -18.97
C ALA A 227 -8.67 16.68 -18.07
N GLY A 228 -8.42 16.73 -16.76
CA GLY A 228 -9.43 17.07 -15.76
C GLY A 228 -10.36 15.93 -15.33
N CYS A 229 -10.07 14.68 -15.72
CA CYS A 229 -10.80 13.49 -15.31
C CYS A 229 -10.03 12.70 -14.24
N TYR A 230 -10.65 12.48 -13.08
CA TYR A 230 -10.13 11.59 -12.05
C TYR A 230 -10.25 10.14 -12.51
N CYS A 231 -9.12 9.49 -12.74
CA CYS A 231 -9.07 8.07 -13.07
C CYS A 231 -8.29 7.27 -12.05
N GLU A 232 -8.81 6.08 -11.73
CA GLU A 232 -8.20 5.14 -10.81
C GLU A 232 -7.85 3.84 -11.54
N ASP A 233 -6.73 3.22 -11.15
CA ASP A 233 -6.30 1.92 -11.64
C ASP A 233 -6.88 0.80 -10.77
N TYR A 234 -8.04 0.28 -11.18
CA TYR A 234 -8.75 -0.74 -10.41
C TYR A 234 -8.05 -2.11 -10.42
N SER A 235 -7.01 -2.31 -11.23
CA SER A 235 -6.21 -3.54 -11.26
C SER A 235 -5.39 -3.71 -9.99
N GLN A 236 -5.20 -2.64 -9.22
CA GLN A 236 -4.50 -2.65 -7.94
C GLN A 236 -5.30 -3.29 -6.81
N TYR A 237 -6.60 -3.51 -6.99
CA TYR A 237 -7.49 -4.02 -5.95
C TYR A 237 -7.53 -5.56 -5.86
N VAL A 238 -6.68 -6.26 -6.62
CA VAL A 238 -6.53 -7.72 -6.55
C VAL A 238 -5.73 -8.10 -5.29
N PRO A 239 -6.32 -8.84 -4.32
CA PRO A 239 -5.58 -9.31 -3.15
C PRO A 239 -4.40 -10.20 -3.55
N ARG A 240 -3.23 -9.95 -2.94
CA ARG A 240 -1.96 -10.62 -3.26
C ARG A 240 -1.12 -10.86 -2.01
N GLY A 241 -0.15 -11.77 -2.10
CA GLY A 241 0.75 -12.08 -0.97
C GLY A 241 -0.01 -12.69 0.22
N HIS A 242 0.25 -12.21 1.44
CA HIS A 242 -0.45 -12.73 2.62
C HIS A 242 -1.93 -12.38 2.66
N TYR A 243 -2.38 -11.38 1.90
CA TYR A 243 -3.79 -10.97 1.89
C TYR A 243 -4.74 -12.00 1.26
N THR A 244 -4.23 -13.03 0.57
CA THR A 244 -5.04 -14.11 0.00
C THR A 244 -5.36 -15.21 1.02
N ARG A 245 -4.74 -15.18 2.21
CA ARG A 245 -4.79 -16.27 3.19
C ARG A 245 -6.11 -16.39 3.95
N SER A 246 -6.89 -15.32 4.03
CA SER A 246 -8.20 -15.35 4.69
C SER A 246 -9.18 -14.37 4.08
N GLU A 247 -10.46 -14.58 4.36
CA GLU A 247 -11.52 -13.69 3.90
C GLU A 247 -11.42 -12.28 4.49
N ALA A 248 -11.10 -12.17 5.78
CA ALA A 248 -10.85 -10.89 6.45
C ALA A 248 -9.78 -10.09 5.71
N LEU A 249 -8.64 -10.73 5.43
CA LEU A 249 -7.50 -10.07 4.80
C LEU A 249 -7.80 -9.63 3.36
N LYS A 250 -8.56 -10.41 2.58
CA LYS A 250 -8.96 -10.01 1.22
C LYS A 250 -9.83 -8.75 1.23
N ARG A 251 -10.82 -8.70 2.13
CA ARG A 251 -11.71 -7.53 2.27
C ARG A 251 -10.98 -6.33 2.86
N TYR A 252 -10.15 -6.56 3.88
CA TYR A 252 -9.27 -5.55 4.47
C TYR A 252 -8.38 -4.91 3.40
N PHE A 253 -7.74 -5.74 2.57
CA PHE A 253 -6.89 -5.28 1.47
C PHE A 253 -7.64 -4.34 0.54
N LYS A 254 -8.81 -4.73 0.02
CA LYS A 254 -9.59 -3.89 -0.90
C LYS A 254 -9.98 -2.54 -0.28
N ALA A 255 -10.42 -2.54 0.99
CA ALA A 255 -10.79 -1.32 1.70
C ALA A 255 -9.58 -0.43 2.02
N MET A 256 -8.46 -1.00 2.44
CA MET A 256 -7.21 -0.26 2.67
C MET A 256 -6.61 0.26 1.37
N MET A 257 -6.74 -0.49 0.26
CA MET A 257 -6.38 0.01 -1.07
C MET A 257 -7.25 1.20 -1.45
N TRP A 258 -8.56 1.15 -1.22
CA TRP A 258 -9.44 2.30 -1.42
C TRP A 258 -8.98 3.54 -0.62
N TYR A 259 -8.76 3.38 0.69
CA TYR A 259 -8.32 4.48 1.56
C TYR A 259 -6.90 4.98 1.31
N GLY A 260 -6.01 4.11 0.83
CA GLY A 260 -4.63 4.45 0.51
C GLY A 260 -4.42 4.94 -0.92
N ARG A 261 -5.38 4.70 -1.81
CA ARG A 261 -5.29 5.09 -3.22
C ARG A 261 -6.11 6.32 -3.55
N MET A 262 -7.34 6.42 -3.06
CA MET A 262 -8.18 7.57 -3.41
C MET A 262 -7.63 8.85 -2.77
N ALA A 263 -7.02 9.69 -3.60
CA ALA A 263 -6.47 10.97 -3.23
C ALA A 263 -7.48 12.10 -3.39
N PHE A 264 -7.63 12.92 -2.36
CA PHE A 264 -8.30 14.21 -2.43
C PHE A 264 -7.32 15.24 -2.98
N LEU A 265 -7.25 15.32 -4.31
CA LEU A 265 -6.25 16.11 -5.03
C LEU A 265 -6.42 17.62 -4.80
N LEU A 266 -5.33 18.28 -4.41
CA LEU A 266 -5.31 19.69 -4.05
C LEU A 266 -5.32 20.61 -5.28
N LYS A 267 -4.64 20.20 -6.36
CA LYS A 267 -4.48 21.02 -7.57
C LYS A 267 -5.52 20.64 -8.61
N GLY A 268 -6.21 21.63 -9.16
CA GLY A 268 -7.12 21.48 -10.31
C GLY A 268 -6.82 22.47 -11.44
N GLY A 269 -7.43 22.27 -12.61
CA GLY A 269 -7.30 23.13 -13.79
C GLY A 269 -6.49 22.48 -14.94
N ASP A 270 -6.14 23.28 -15.95
CA ASP A 270 -5.54 22.80 -17.21
C ASP A 270 -4.21 22.05 -17.01
N ASP A 271 -3.42 22.43 -16.01
CA ASP A 271 -2.13 21.82 -15.65
C ASP A 271 -2.24 20.81 -14.49
N ALA A 272 -3.42 20.23 -14.28
CA ALA A 272 -3.71 19.31 -13.19
C ALA A 272 -4.38 18.02 -13.68
N LEU A 273 -4.55 17.07 -12.75
CA LEU A 273 -5.19 15.77 -13.05
C LEU A 273 -6.72 15.86 -13.02
N VAL A 274 -7.27 16.87 -12.35
CA VAL A 274 -8.71 17.05 -12.14
C VAL A 274 -9.13 18.48 -12.46
N SER A 275 -10.44 18.67 -12.69
CA SER A 275 -11.02 20.00 -12.86
C SER A 275 -10.80 20.87 -11.60
N GLU A 276 -10.77 22.20 -11.77
CA GLU A 276 -10.69 23.15 -10.64
C GLU A 276 -11.84 22.94 -9.65
N LYS A 277 -13.05 22.68 -10.16
CA LYS A 277 -14.22 22.36 -9.35
C LYS A 277 -14.01 21.09 -8.51
N ASP A 278 -13.48 20.02 -9.10
CA ASP A 278 -13.28 18.76 -8.38
C ASP A 278 -12.15 18.86 -7.37
N ALA A 279 -11.07 19.59 -7.66
CA ALA A 279 -10.03 19.90 -6.67
C ALA A 279 -10.56 20.72 -5.49
N ARG A 280 -11.40 21.73 -5.77
CA ARG A 280 -12.09 22.52 -4.74
C ARG A 280 -12.93 21.62 -3.82
N ILE A 281 -13.77 20.77 -4.41
CA ILE A 281 -14.60 19.80 -3.68
C ILE A 281 -13.72 18.82 -2.89
N ALA A 282 -12.64 18.30 -3.48
CA ALA A 282 -11.73 17.37 -2.84
C ALA A 282 -11.03 17.98 -1.61
N THR A 283 -10.58 19.22 -1.71
CA THR A 283 -9.97 19.95 -0.59
C THR A 283 -10.95 20.10 0.57
N ILE A 284 -12.20 20.50 0.29
CA ILE A 284 -13.22 20.62 1.34
C ILE A 284 -13.60 19.24 1.91
N GLN A 285 -13.70 18.19 1.08
CA GLN A 285 -13.95 16.81 1.55
C GLN A 285 -12.89 16.37 2.57
N ALA A 286 -11.61 16.54 2.21
CA ALA A 286 -10.48 16.20 3.06
C ALA A 286 -10.46 17.01 4.36
N SER A 287 -10.76 18.31 4.29
CA SER A 287 -10.90 19.18 5.46
C SER A 287 -12.01 18.72 6.40
N LEU A 288 -13.21 18.44 5.89
CA LEU A 288 -14.33 17.95 6.71
C LEU A 288 -14.01 16.60 7.35
N ILE A 289 -13.50 15.64 6.57
CA ILE A 289 -13.08 14.34 7.12
C ILE A 289 -12.10 14.54 8.27
N SER A 290 -11.06 15.35 8.05
CA SER A 290 -10.01 15.58 9.05
C SER A 290 -10.55 16.28 10.30
N ALA A 291 -11.46 17.24 10.14
CA ALA A 291 -12.07 17.99 11.23
C ALA A 291 -13.03 17.16 12.09
N GLU A 292 -13.69 16.15 11.50
CA GLU A 292 -14.68 15.32 12.19
C GLU A 292 -14.07 14.11 12.89
N LEU A 293 -12.89 13.63 12.48
CA LEU A 293 -12.22 12.51 13.15
C LEU A 293 -12.13 12.67 14.68
N PRO A 294 -11.73 13.83 15.24
CA PRO A 294 -11.58 14.01 16.68
C PRO A 294 -12.91 14.11 17.45
N SER A 295 -14.02 14.39 16.76
CA SER A 295 -15.35 14.60 17.38
C SER A 295 -16.25 13.36 17.28
N VAL A 296 -16.12 12.56 16.21
CA VAL A 296 -16.99 11.41 15.96
C VAL A 296 -16.61 10.25 16.87
N LEU A 297 -17.55 9.82 17.72
CA LEU A 297 -17.38 8.71 18.64
C LEU A 297 -17.84 7.39 18.02
N LEU A 298 -17.10 6.32 18.29
CA LEU A 298 -17.47 4.95 17.99
C LEU A 298 -17.32 4.04 19.22
N PRO A 299 -18.01 2.89 19.25
CA PRO A 299 -17.83 1.90 20.30
C PRO A 299 -16.38 1.41 20.35
N ALA A 300 -15.82 1.39 21.56
CA ALA A 300 -14.58 0.69 21.88
C ALA A 300 -14.91 -0.55 22.74
N GLY A 301 -13.99 -1.51 22.78
CA GLY A 301 -14.16 -2.75 23.57
C GLY A 301 -14.62 -2.47 25.01
N GLN A 302 -15.43 -3.38 25.56
CA GLN A 302 -15.94 -3.34 26.94
C GLN A 302 -16.88 -2.16 27.27
N GLY A 303 -17.57 -1.59 26.28
CA GLY A 303 -18.58 -0.55 26.49
C GLY A 303 -18.01 0.87 26.65
N ASN A 304 -16.73 1.05 26.34
CA ASN A 304 -16.12 2.37 26.25
C ASN A 304 -16.43 3.02 24.90
N LEU A 305 -16.21 4.33 24.79
CA LEU A 305 -16.23 5.06 23.53
C LEU A 305 -14.81 5.53 23.20
N THR A 306 -14.46 5.55 21.93
CA THR A 306 -13.23 6.15 21.40
C THR A 306 -13.58 7.05 20.22
N THR A 307 -12.67 7.95 19.85
CA THR A 307 -12.88 8.81 18.69
C THR A 307 -12.44 8.11 17.41
N CYS A 308 -13.00 8.48 16.27
CA CYS A 308 -12.51 8.02 14.97
C CYS A 308 -11.04 8.41 14.78
N TRP A 309 -10.61 9.53 15.35
CA TRP A 309 -9.22 9.96 15.40
C TRP A 309 -8.31 8.96 16.12
N ASP A 310 -8.71 8.47 17.29
CA ASP A 310 -7.90 7.52 18.06
C ASP A 310 -7.76 6.18 17.31
N THR A 311 -8.86 5.69 16.75
CA THR A 311 -8.85 4.47 15.92
C THR A 311 -8.01 4.65 14.67
N TRP A 312 -8.23 5.74 13.93
CA TRP A 312 -7.44 6.07 12.74
C TRP A 312 -5.95 6.20 13.07
N SER A 313 -5.62 6.93 14.15
CA SER A 313 -4.25 7.13 14.63
C SER A 313 -3.60 5.83 15.08
N ARG A 314 -4.34 4.91 15.71
CA ARG A 314 -3.86 3.57 16.09
C ARG A 314 -3.47 2.78 14.85
N ILE A 315 -4.38 2.65 13.88
CA ILE A 315 -4.11 1.92 12.63
C ILE A 315 -2.94 2.56 11.89
N TYR A 316 -2.95 3.89 11.74
CA TYR A 316 -1.90 4.64 11.04
C TYR A 316 -0.54 4.51 11.73
N SER A 317 -0.45 4.73 13.04
CA SER A 317 0.82 4.71 13.78
C SER A 317 1.44 3.31 13.78
N VAL A 318 0.64 2.26 14.02
CA VAL A 318 1.14 0.88 14.00
C VAL A 318 1.59 0.51 12.59
N THR A 319 0.76 0.72 11.56
CA THR A 319 1.21 0.43 10.19
C THR A 319 2.44 1.26 9.80
N SER A 320 2.55 2.52 10.25
CA SER A 320 3.73 3.34 9.97
C SER A 320 5.01 2.84 10.62
N PHE A 321 4.90 2.17 11.78
CA PHE A 321 6.04 1.53 12.42
C PHE A 321 6.56 0.34 11.60
N PHE A 322 5.66 -0.42 10.98
CA PHE A 322 6.04 -1.59 10.17
C PHE A 322 6.56 -1.18 8.79
N VAL A 323 5.87 -0.26 8.09
CA VAL A 323 6.10 -0.01 6.66
C VAL A 323 6.46 1.44 6.31
N GLY A 324 6.73 2.28 7.30
CA GLY A 324 7.12 3.69 7.11
C GLY A 324 5.93 4.66 7.10
N THR A 325 6.19 5.95 7.18
CA THR A 325 5.14 7.00 7.19
C THR A 325 4.53 7.21 5.81
N ALA A 326 3.31 7.74 5.77
CA ALA A 326 2.72 8.16 4.50
C ALA A 326 3.54 9.28 3.85
N ASP A 327 3.67 9.19 2.54
CA ASP A 327 4.34 10.18 1.70
C ASP A 327 3.37 11.34 1.38
N ASP A 328 2.10 11.02 1.14
CA ASP A 328 1.01 11.98 0.95
C ASP A 328 0.66 12.78 2.22
N LEU A 329 -0.14 13.83 2.05
CA LEU A 329 -0.76 14.53 3.17
C LEU A 329 -1.82 13.61 3.81
N THR A 330 -1.96 13.73 5.13
CA THR A 330 -2.89 12.95 5.95
C THR A 330 -3.78 13.90 6.75
N PRO A 331 -4.77 13.39 7.51
CA PRO A 331 -5.54 14.21 8.44
C PRO A 331 -4.69 15.05 9.41
N TYR A 332 -3.48 14.62 9.79
CA TYR A 332 -2.57 15.43 10.62
C TYR A 332 -2.22 16.77 9.95
N GLU A 333 -1.84 16.74 8.68
CA GLU A 333 -1.45 17.94 7.93
C GLU A 333 -2.64 18.86 7.69
N TYR A 334 -3.82 18.30 7.38
CA TYR A 334 -5.03 19.08 7.18
C TYR A 334 -5.51 19.76 8.46
N LEU A 335 -5.50 19.06 9.60
CA LEU A 335 -5.83 19.68 10.89
C LEU A 335 -4.89 20.84 11.24
N ASN A 336 -3.57 20.66 11.05
CA ASN A 336 -2.59 21.72 11.29
C ASN A 336 -2.81 22.92 10.37
N ALA A 337 -3.04 22.69 9.07
CA ALA A 337 -3.32 23.77 8.12
C ALA A 337 -4.62 24.52 8.48
N MET A 338 -5.68 23.79 8.85
CA MET A 338 -6.94 24.38 9.29
C MET A 338 -6.77 25.17 10.58
N GLU A 339 -6.03 24.68 11.56
CA GLU A 339 -5.77 25.40 12.82
C GLU A 339 -5.10 26.75 12.57
N LYS A 340 -4.14 26.83 11.63
CA LYS A 340 -3.49 28.09 11.27
C LYS A 340 -4.41 29.09 10.57
N VAL A 341 -5.30 28.63 9.71
CA VAL A 341 -6.15 29.49 8.86
C VAL A 341 -7.44 29.89 9.59
N LEU A 342 -8.04 28.95 10.30
CA LEU A 342 -9.38 29.07 10.92
C LEU A 342 -9.32 29.20 12.44
N GLY A 343 -8.19 28.86 13.07
CA GLY A 343 -8.06 28.73 14.52
C GLY A 343 -8.50 27.35 15.03
N THR A 344 -8.53 27.20 16.35
CA THR A 344 -8.83 25.92 17.03
C THR A 344 -10.33 25.58 17.06
N GLU A 345 -11.20 26.58 16.85
CA GLU A 345 -12.65 26.39 16.79
C GLU A 345 -13.19 27.08 15.55
N PHE A 346 -13.86 26.32 14.69
CA PHE A 346 -14.46 26.85 13.46
C PHE A 346 -15.78 26.16 13.14
N ASN A 347 -16.54 26.78 12.26
CA ASN A 347 -17.76 26.18 11.71
C ASN A 347 -17.45 25.63 10.31
N ALA A 348 -17.83 24.38 10.04
CA ALA A 348 -17.66 23.73 8.74
C ALA A 348 -18.12 24.59 7.54
N THR A 349 -19.15 25.43 7.71
CA THR A 349 -19.64 26.32 6.64
C THR A 349 -18.62 27.36 6.17
N GLN A 350 -17.63 27.69 7.01
CA GLN A 350 -16.53 28.60 6.65
C GLN A 350 -15.66 28.05 5.52
N LEU A 351 -15.55 26.71 5.39
CA LEU A 351 -14.79 26.06 4.32
C LEU A 351 -15.40 26.28 2.92
N ALA A 352 -16.64 26.75 2.84
CA ALA A 352 -17.23 27.14 1.55
C ALA A 352 -16.76 28.52 1.06
N GLY A 353 -16.13 29.33 1.92
CA GLY A 353 -15.67 30.67 1.56
C GLY A 353 -14.38 30.64 0.75
N ASP A 354 -14.37 31.31 -0.40
CA ASP A 354 -13.25 31.24 -1.36
C ASP A 354 -11.94 31.78 -0.78
N GLU A 355 -11.98 32.84 0.06
CA GLU A 355 -10.78 33.37 0.71
C GLU A 355 -10.17 32.38 1.71
N ILE A 356 -11.01 31.72 2.51
CA ILE A 356 -10.59 30.72 3.49
C ILE A 356 -9.97 29.52 2.77
N LEU A 357 -10.64 29.05 1.72
CA LEU A 357 -10.18 27.91 0.95
C LEU A 357 -8.84 28.21 0.27
N LEU A 358 -8.69 29.39 -0.33
CA LEU A 358 -7.42 29.81 -0.94
C LEU A 358 -6.28 29.86 0.08
N ASN A 359 -6.53 30.39 1.28
CA ASN A 359 -5.51 30.42 2.35
C ASN A 359 -5.15 29.01 2.82
N LEU A 360 -6.13 28.12 2.92
CA LEU A 360 -5.91 26.72 3.27
C LEU A 360 -5.10 25.98 2.20
N GLU A 361 -5.46 26.16 0.93
CA GLU A 361 -4.72 25.61 -0.21
C GLU A 361 -3.28 26.12 -0.22
N ALA A 362 -3.05 27.40 0.09
CA ALA A 362 -1.73 27.99 0.18
C ALA A 362 -0.87 27.35 1.29
N GLU A 363 -1.44 27.10 2.47
CA GLU A 363 -0.74 26.39 3.56
C GLU A 363 -0.43 24.94 3.20
N LEU A 364 -1.41 24.21 2.63
CA LEU A 364 -1.23 22.82 2.20
C LEU A 364 -0.23 22.68 1.05
N ALA A 365 -0.20 23.64 0.13
CA ALA A 365 0.72 23.65 -1.00
C ALA A 365 2.19 23.79 -0.57
N GLN A 366 2.47 24.45 0.55
CA GLN A 366 3.82 24.58 1.12
C GLN A 366 4.34 23.29 1.78
N MET A 367 3.46 22.34 2.06
CA MET A 367 3.84 21.06 2.66
C MET A 367 4.52 20.14 1.64
N ARG A 368 5.04 19.01 2.13
CA ARG A 368 5.76 18.01 1.33
C ARG A 368 4.94 17.55 0.11
N ASN A 369 5.62 17.34 -1.01
CA ASN A 369 5.04 16.62 -2.16
C ASN A 369 5.25 15.11 -1.97
N PRO A 370 4.37 14.27 -2.54
CA PRO A 370 4.67 12.86 -2.72
C PRO A 370 5.98 12.66 -3.48
N GLN A 371 6.79 11.72 -3.04
CA GLN A 371 8.03 11.24 -3.63
C GLN A 371 7.84 9.94 -4.44
N ILE A 372 6.79 9.18 -4.17
CA ILE A 372 6.44 7.93 -4.84
C ILE A 372 5.09 8.08 -5.54
N TYR A 373 5.00 7.56 -6.77
CA TYR A 373 3.76 7.66 -7.54
C TYR A 373 2.69 6.70 -7.00
N GLY A 374 1.61 7.27 -6.48
CA GLY A 374 0.50 6.53 -5.89
C GLY A 374 -0.38 5.76 -6.86
N GLY A 375 -0.26 5.98 -8.17
CA GLY A 375 -1.09 5.32 -9.18
C GLY A 375 -2.48 5.93 -9.39
N SER A 376 -2.81 7.05 -8.75
CA SER A 376 -4.12 7.73 -8.90
C SER A 376 -3.99 8.95 -9.80
N GLY A 377 -4.94 9.10 -10.71
CA GLY A 377 -4.80 9.94 -11.89
C GLY A 377 -3.92 9.29 -12.97
N VAL A 378 -4.07 9.73 -14.21
CA VAL A 378 -3.18 9.31 -15.31
C VAL A 378 -2.12 10.38 -15.48
N CYS A 379 -0.94 10.15 -14.90
CA CYS A 379 0.18 11.06 -15.06
C CYS A 379 1.16 10.54 -16.12
N VAL A 380 1.09 11.14 -17.32
CA VAL A 380 1.95 10.78 -18.46
C VAL A 380 3.16 11.70 -18.51
N ILE A 381 4.36 11.13 -18.60
CA ILE A 381 5.61 11.88 -18.80
C ILE A 381 6.00 11.80 -20.27
N GLU A 382 5.83 12.91 -20.99
CA GLU A 382 6.20 13.00 -22.40
C GLU A 382 7.71 13.21 -22.60
N PRO A 383 8.29 12.70 -23.71
CA PRO A 383 9.67 12.98 -24.09
C PRO A 383 10.00 14.48 -24.18
N PRO A 384 11.23 14.93 -23.82
CA PRO A 384 12.28 14.13 -23.18
C PRO A 384 11.85 13.75 -21.76
N VAL A 385 12.02 12.47 -21.41
CA VAL A 385 11.71 11.94 -20.08
C VAL A 385 12.84 12.34 -19.14
N THR A 386 12.53 13.14 -18.11
CA THR A 386 13.51 13.61 -17.12
C THR A 386 13.00 13.43 -15.70
N LYS A 387 13.90 13.45 -14.72
CA LYS A 387 13.52 13.39 -13.29
C LYS A 387 12.67 14.59 -12.87
N GLU A 388 12.92 15.75 -13.45
CA GLU A 388 12.16 16.98 -13.17
C GLU A 388 10.70 16.81 -13.57
N LYS A 389 10.42 16.25 -14.75
CA LYS A 389 9.04 15.96 -15.18
C LYS A 389 8.35 14.91 -14.32
N LEU A 390 9.10 13.94 -13.77
CA LEU A 390 8.56 13.00 -12.77
C LEU A 390 8.17 13.75 -11.49
N TYR A 391 9.00 14.68 -11.00
CA TYR A 391 8.64 15.46 -9.82
C TYR A 391 7.49 16.43 -10.07
N GLU A 392 7.38 17.04 -11.25
CA GLU A 392 6.23 17.83 -11.66
C GLU A 392 4.95 16.99 -11.68
N CYS A 393 5.05 15.76 -12.20
CA CYS A 393 3.97 14.78 -12.20
C CYS A 393 3.52 14.43 -10.76
N LEU A 394 4.45 14.11 -9.87
CA LEU A 394 4.17 13.81 -8.46
C LEU A 394 3.58 15.01 -7.70
N ALA A 395 4.02 16.23 -8.03
CA ALA A 395 3.43 17.43 -7.44
C ALA A 395 1.95 17.59 -7.81
N LYS A 396 1.51 17.11 -8.98
CA LYS A 396 0.09 17.10 -9.37
C LYS A 396 -0.74 16.09 -8.57
N THR A 397 -0.12 15.07 -7.97
CA THR A 397 -0.83 14.09 -7.12
C THR A 397 -0.90 14.51 -5.66
N LYS A 398 -0.38 15.69 -5.27
CA LYS A 398 -0.47 16.20 -3.91
C LYS A 398 -1.94 16.33 -3.49
N GLY A 399 -2.24 15.77 -2.32
CA GLY A 399 -3.58 15.74 -1.77
C GLY A 399 -3.61 14.95 -0.47
N LEU A 400 -4.77 14.90 0.19
CA LEU A 400 -4.96 13.98 1.30
C LEU A 400 -5.15 12.57 0.77
N ARG A 401 -4.52 11.57 1.39
CA ARG A 401 -4.93 10.18 1.30
C ARG A 401 -5.22 9.67 2.70
N PHE A 402 -6.40 9.11 2.91
CA PHE A 402 -6.88 8.77 4.26
C PHE A 402 -5.98 7.73 4.95
N MET A 403 -5.49 6.74 4.19
CA MET A 403 -4.47 5.78 4.63
C MET A 403 -3.31 5.75 3.62
N GLY A 404 -2.75 6.95 3.30
CA GLY A 404 -1.85 7.19 2.17
C GLY A 404 -0.67 6.23 1.99
N GLN A 405 -0.16 6.18 0.75
CA GLN A 405 0.91 5.26 0.39
C GLN A 405 2.17 5.55 1.18
N ARG A 406 2.86 4.46 1.54
CA ARG A 406 3.96 4.49 2.48
C ARG A 406 5.26 4.78 1.75
N PHE A 407 6.06 5.68 2.32
CA PHE A 407 7.42 5.86 1.87
C PHE A 407 8.26 4.67 2.32
N VAL A 408 8.48 3.72 1.42
CA VAL A 408 9.41 2.60 1.62
C VAL A 408 10.73 2.94 0.92
N PRO A 409 11.87 2.96 1.64
CA PRO A 409 13.18 3.27 1.05
C PRO A 409 13.48 2.45 -0.21
N ASP A 410 13.13 1.16 -0.21
CA ASP A 410 13.31 0.28 -1.36
C ASP A 410 12.50 0.77 -2.56
N SER A 411 11.22 1.10 -2.38
CA SER A 411 10.35 1.60 -3.45
C SER A 411 10.88 2.92 -4.03
N TYR A 412 11.37 3.82 -3.17
CA TYR A 412 12.01 5.05 -3.60
C TYR A 412 13.29 4.79 -4.41
N MET A 413 14.19 3.93 -3.91
CA MET A 413 15.42 3.56 -4.61
C MET A 413 15.11 2.93 -5.96
N PHE A 414 14.18 1.98 -5.99
CA PHE A 414 13.79 1.29 -7.19
C PHE A 414 13.11 2.19 -8.23
N GLN A 415 12.22 3.10 -7.83
CA GLN A 415 11.62 4.10 -8.73
C GLN A 415 12.71 4.93 -9.41
N ASN A 416 13.83 5.18 -8.72
CA ASN A 416 14.99 5.89 -9.26
C ASN A 416 15.91 5.02 -10.15
N LEU A 417 15.67 3.70 -10.22
CA LEU A 417 16.43 2.74 -11.02
C LEU A 417 15.67 2.25 -12.26
N VAL A 418 14.38 2.58 -12.40
CA VAL A 418 13.53 2.18 -13.53
C VAL A 418 13.00 3.39 -14.29
N PHE A 419 12.43 3.15 -15.45
CA PHE A 419 11.70 4.14 -16.22
C PHE A 419 10.53 4.68 -15.36
N PRO A 420 10.32 6.00 -15.30
CA PRO A 420 10.90 7.06 -16.13
C PRO A 420 12.24 7.65 -15.65
N ALA A 421 12.71 7.35 -14.44
CA ALA A 421 13.83 8.06 -13.80
C ALA A 421 15.20 7.87 -14.48
N VAL A 422 15.41 6.76 -15.19
CA VAL A 422 16.68 6.40 -15.86
C VAL A 422 16.63 6.48 -17.39
N GLY A 423 15.50 6.90 -17.98
CA GLY A 423 15.32 7.02 -19.43
C GLY A 423 15.03 5.69 -20.16
N MET A 424 15.10 5.74 -21.50
CA MET A 424 14.86 4.60 -22.40
C MET A 424 16.08 3.68 -22.48
N TYR A 425 15.88 2.40 -22.81
CA TYR A 425 16.98 1.46 -23.05
C TYR A 425 17.65 1.74 -24.40
N VAL A 426 18.98 1.85 -24.41
CA VAL A 426 19.79 2.22 -25.60
C VAL A 426 20.73 1.11 -26.07
N GLY A 427 20.71 -0.06 -25.43
CA GLY A 427 21.53 -1.21 -25.82
C GLY A 427 20.87 -2.10 -26.88
N GLU A 428 21.64 -3.04 -27.42
CA GLU A 428 21.15 -4.02 -28.41
C GLU A 428 20.73 -5.35 -27.77
N ASP A 429 21.15 -5.62 -26.53
CA ASP A 429 20.86 -6.86 -25.81
C ASP A 429 19.42 -6.90 -25.23
N GLU A 430 19.07 -8.04 -24.65
CA GLU A 430 17.84 -8.23 -23.88
C GLU A 430 18.17 -8.49 -22.40
N PRO A 431 18.59 -7.45 -21.66
CA PRO A 431 18.86 -7.61 -20.24
C PRO A 431 17.56 -7.95 -19.51
N PHE A 432 17.69 -8.67 -18.40
CA PHE A 432 16.57 -9.09 -17.53
C PHE A 432 15.61 -7.95 -17.14
N THR A 433 16.12 -6.71 -17.05
CA THR A 433 15.33 -5.51 -16.69
C THR A 433 14.74 -4.78 -17.91
N LYS A 434 14.80 -5.32 -19.12
CA LYS A 434 14.21 -4.71 -20.31
C LYS A 434 12.71 -4.99 -20.36
N GLY A 435 11.89 -3.94 -20.29
CA GLY A 435 10.45 -4.02 -20.50
C GLY A 435 10.00 -3.11 -21.65
N MET A 436 8.90 -3.47 -22.33
CA MET A 436 8.31 -2.64 -23.37
C MET A 436 7.30 -1.66 -22.77
N THR A 437 7.54 -0.37 -22.99
CA THR A 437 6.60 0.72 -22.66
C THR A 437 5.97 1.25 -23.93
N ALA A 438 4.95 2.11 -23.81
CA ALA A 438 4.36 2.81 -24.95
C ALA A 438 5.36 3.64 -25.77
N LEU A 439 6.49 4.03 -25.16
CA LEU A 439 7.56 4.79 -25.82
C LEU A 439 8.68 3.90 -26.39
N GLY A 440 8.60 2.58 -26.20
CA GLY A 440 9.62 1.62 -26.63
C GLY A 440 10.29 0.86 -25.47
N PRO A 441 11.43 0.19 -25.73
CA PRO A 441 12.14 -0.59 -24.73
C PRO A 441 12.77 0.30 -23.66
N SER A 442 12.52 -0.02 -22.39
CA SER A 442 12.96 0.75 -21.23
C SER A 442 13.48 -0.16 -20.14
N ARG A 443 14.22 0.41 -19.18
CA ARG A 443 14.57 -0.31 -17.95
C ARG A 443 13.35 -0.38 -17.03
N CYS A 444 12.76 -1.54 -16.89
CA CYS A 444 11.60 -1.82 -16.05
C CYS A 444 11.99 -2.74 -14.90
N PHE A 445 11.05 -2.93 -13.97
CA PHE A 445 11.10 -4.11 -13.13
C PHE A 445 10.80 -5.36 -13.98
N PRO A 446 11.54 -6.45 -13.77
CA PRO A 446 11.33 -7.73 -14.44
C PRO A 446 9.97 -8.35 -14.11
#